data_AF-A0A7W0N9U6-F1
#
_entry.id   AF-A0A7W0N9U6-F1
#
_cell.length_a   1.000
_cell.length_b   1.000
_cell.length_c   1.000
_cell.angle_alpha   90.00
_cell.angle_beta   90.00
_cell.angle_gamma   90.00
#
_symmetry.space_group_name_H-M   'P 1'
#
loop_
_entity.id
_entity.type
_entity.pdbx_description
1 polymer ?
#
loop_
_entity_poly.entity_id
_entity_poly.type
_entity_poly.pdbx_seq_one_letter_code
_entity_poly.pdbx_strand_id
1 'polypeptide(L)'
;MNGDQTIPRLMFVTDSRFDRYQLETICVEAVEGGVDAIQLRAPSMEKRKRACLARALQNRLGGRARLLINTDMSLAKELNCGLHLPEAGAHPRDLRGFLSDGVLLGRSVHSECEARNSGGADYVLAGNVFSTLSKPGSSGIGPIGLRLIVAAASAPVLAIGGITKANAAKVIDAGGSGVAVIRAISESTNPRAAARSLRDVIDAALAERTVMVKSIDPTPIQVTVNGKTVQLFAQSTVGDFLSSRGLQERLLVVELNRESLERSLYATTVLVDGDSIEVVHAIGGG
;
A
#
# COMPACT_ATOMS: atom_id res chain seq x y z
N MET A 1 2.18 -23.84 13.99
CA MET A 1 0.88 -23.15 14.09
C MET A 1 1.12 -21.70 13.73
N ASN A 2 0.94 -21.33 12.46
CA ASN A 2 1.12 -19.95 12.02
C ASN A 2 -0.14 -19.20 12.42
N GLY A 3 -0.10 -18.49 13.56
CA GLY A 3 -1.13 -17.51 13.87
C GLY A 3 -1.14 -16.52 12.71
N ASP A 4 -2.22 -16.51 11.93
CA ASP A 4 -2.38 -15.73 10.70
C ASP A 4 -1.88 -14.29 10.93
N GLN A 5 -0.67 -14.00 10.43
CA GLN A 5 -0.07 -12.68 10.53
C GLN A 5 -0.70 -11.81 9.45
N THR A 6 -1.95 -11.41 9.68
CA THR A 6 -2.66 -10.50 8.78
C THR A 6 -1.93 -9.17 8.72
N ILE A 7 -1.48 -8.78 7.53
CA ILE A 7 -0.88 -7.47 7.30
C ILE A 7 -1.93 -6.37 7.53
N PRO A 8 -1.58 -5.27 8.22
CA PRO A 8 -2.52 -4.16 8.46
C PRO A 8 -3.05 -3.56 7.17
N ARG A 9 -4.35 -3.22 7.11
CA ARG A 9 -4.94 -2.52 5.96
C ARG A 9 -4.98 -1.02 6.19
N LEU A 10 -5.15 -0.58 7.44
CA LEU A 10 -5.16 0.81 7.83
C LEU A 10 -4.31 1.02 9.08
N MET A 11 -3.14 1.62 8.88
CA MET A 11 -2.22 1.96 9.96
C MET A 11 -2.32 3.45 10.33
N PHE A 12 -2.48 3.76 11.61
CA PHE A 12 -2.30 5.12 12.10
C PHE A 12 -0.90 5.29 12.66
N VAL A 13 -0.16 6.25 12.10
CA VAL A 13 1.16 6.66 12.57
C VAL A 13 0.99 7.91 13.41
N THR A 14 1.39 7.86 14.68
CA THR A 14 1.31 9.03 15.56
C THR A 14 2.37 10.08 15.19
N ASP A 15 2.27 11.28 15.74
CA ASP A 15 3.36 12.25 15.77
C ASP A 15 3.38 13.06 17.08
N SER A 16 4.26 14.07 17.16
CA SER A 16 4.54 14.80 18.40
C SER A 16 3.71 16.06 18.62
N ARG A 17 2.63 16.28 17.87
CA ARG A 17 1.79 17.50 18.01
C ARG A 17 0.82 17.45 19.18
N PHE A 18 0.60 16.26 19.72
CA PHE A 18 -0.36 16.01 20.78
C PHE A 18 0.38 15.50 22.01
N ASP A 19 -0.16 15.82 23.19
CA ASP A 19 0.34 15.24 24.42
C ASP A 19 0.00 13.75 24.52
N ARG A 20 0.49 13.10 25.59
CA ARG A 20 0.27 11.67 25.82
C ARG A 20 -1.22 11.30 25.87
N TYR A 21 -2.04 12.06 26.60
CA TYR A 21 -3.44 11.70 26.85
C TYR A 21 -4.30 11.95 25.61
N GLN A 22 -4.00 13.03 24.88
CA GLN A 22 -4.60 13.31 23.58
C GLN A 22 -4.27 12.19 22.57
N LEU A 23 -2.99 11.79 22.45
CA LEU A 23 -2.61 10.70 21.57
C LEU A 23 -3.27 9.37 21.96
N GLU A 24 -3.33 9.06 23.25
CA GLU A 24 -4.01 7.84 23.72
C GLU A 24 -5.47 7.82 23.26
N THR A 25 -6.17 8.94 23.45
CA THR A 25 -7.58 9.09 23.05
C THR A 25 -7.74 8.96 21.54
N ILE A 26 -6.93 9.67 20.75
CA ILE A 26 -6.97 9.61 19.28
C ILE A 26 -6.73 8.18 18.78
N CYS A 27 -5.74 7.47 19.35
CA CYS A 27 -5.45 6.09 18.93
C CYS A 27 -6.61 5.15 19.23
N VAL A 28 -7.21 5.23 20.42
CA VAL A 28 -8.37 4.41 20.78
C VAL A 28 -9.53 4.69 19.82
N GLU A 29 -9.86 5.95 19.61
CA GLU A 29 -10.95 6.35 18.70
C GLU A 29 -10.69 5.91 17.25
N ALA A 30 -9.46 6.00 16.78
CA ALA A 30 -9.09 5.55 15.45
C ALA A 30 -9.26 4.03 15.28
N VAL A 31 -8.94 3.24 16.32
CA VAL A 31 -9.14 1.78 16.32
C VAL A 31 -10.62 1.42 16.36
N GLU A 32 -11.44 2.12 17.14
CA GLU A 32 -12.91 1.98 17.05
C GLU A 32 -13.42 2.25 15.63
N GLY A 33 -12.76 3.14 14.90
CA GLY A 33 -13.02 3.47 13.50
C GLY A 33 -12.46 2.46 12.48
N GLY A 34 -11.75 1.41 12.90
CA GLY A 34 -11.25 0.36 11.98
C GLY A 34 -9.79 0.51 11.56
N VAL A 35 -9.00 1.34 12.25
CA VAL A 35 -7.54 1.21 12.24
C VAL A 35 -7.16 -0.13 12.86
N ASP A 36 -6.36 -0.92 12.16
CA ASP A 36 -5.91 -2.25 12.60
C ASP A 36 -4.42 -2.29 12.99
N ALA A 37 -3.70 -1.18 12.83
CA ALA A 37 -2.37 -1.00 13.40
C ALA A 37 -2.08 0.44 13.86
N ILE A 38 -1.41 0.56 15.01
CA ILE A 38 -0.85 1.82 15.53
C ILE A 38 0.67 1.75 15.47
N GLN A 39 1.30 2.65 14.72
CA GLN A 39 2.73 2.90 14.85
C GLN A 39 2.94 4.08 15.79
N LEU A 40 3.46 3.80 16.98
CA LEU A 40 3.81 4.82 17.96
C LEU A 40 5.13 5.48 17.57
N ARG A 41 5.01 6.58 16.83
CA ARG A 41 6.09 7.46 16.40
C ARG A 41 5.89 8.84 17.04
N ALA A 42 6.55 9.11 18.15
CA ALA A 42 6.49 10.42 18.81
C ALA A 42 7.92 10.87 19.13
N PRO A 43 8.71 11.28 18.11
CA PRO A 43 10.15 11.51 18.26
C PRO A 43 10.48 12.59 19.29
N SER A 44 9.65 13.62 19.44
CA SER A 44 9.86 14.69 20.42
C SER A 44 9.31 14.35 21.81
N MET A 45 8.66 13.19 22.00
CA MET A 45 8.15 12.77 23.30
C MET A 45 9.27 12.10 24.12
N GLU A 46 9.40 12.55 25.37
CA GLU A 46 10.31 11.97 26.37
C GLU A 46 10.14 10.44 26.44
N LYS A 47 11.26 9.71 26.51
CA LYS A 47 11.28 8.24 26.47
C LYS A 47 10.36 7.60 27.51
N ARG A 48 10.36 8.10 28.75
CA ARG A 48 9.50 7.60 29.83
C ARG A 48 8.02 7.79 29.51
N LYS A 49 7.62 8.99 29.06
CA LYS A 49 6.22 9.29 28.67
C LYS A 49 5.76 8.41 27.50
N ARG A 50 6.63 8.20 26.51
CA ARG A 50 6.36 7.33 25.35
C ARG A 50 6.22 5.85 25.76
N ALA A 51 7.06 5.35 26.66
CA ALA A 51 6.91 3.99 27.21
C ALA A 51 5.60 3.84 28.00
N CYS A 52 5.22 4.84 28.80
CA CYS A 52 3.94 4.83 29.50
C CYS A 52 2.75 4.87 28.53
N LEU A 53 2.83 5.64 27.45
CA LEU A 53 1.81 5.65 26.39
C LEU A 53 1.73 4.30 25.67
N ALA A 54 2.86 3.70 25.31
CA ALA A 54 2.91 2.38 24.67
C ALA A 54 2.21 1.30 25.52
N ARG A 55 2.51 1.25 26.82
CA ARG A 55 1.87 0.33 27.77
C ARG A 55 0.36 0.58 27.90
N ALA A 56 -0.04 1.85 27.99
CA ALA A 56 -1.46 2.21 28.06
C ALA A 56 -2.21 1.77 26.79
N LEU A 57 -1.63 2.04 25.61
CA LEU A 57 -2.19 1.60 24.33
C LEU A 57 -2.25 0.07 24.24
N GLN A 58 -1.20 -0.66 24.57
CA GLN A 58 -1.22 -2.13 24.53
C GLN A 58 -2.41 -2.71 25.32
N ASN A 59 -2.66 -2.19 26.53
CA ASN A 59 -3.80 -2.60 27.34
C ASN A 59 -5.15 -2.20 26.73
N ARG A 60 -5.27 -0.95 26.27
CA ARG A 60 -6.53 -0.38 25.74
C ARG A 60 -6.93 -0.98 24.39
N LEU A 61 -5.96 -1.33 23.55
CA LEU A 61 -6.21 -1.92 22.25
C LEU A 61 -6.72 -3.37 22.39
N GLY A 62 -6.24 -4.12 23.38
CA GLY A 62 -6.77 -5.44 23.71
C GLY A 62 -6.72 -6.43 22.54
N GLY A 63 -5.71 -6.31 21.67
CA GLY A 63 -5.56 -7.15 20.47
C GLY A 63 -6.42 -6.74 19.26
N ARG A 64 -7.29 -5.73 19.38
CA ARG A 64 -8.13 -5.24 18.26
C ARG A 64 -7.32 -4.56 17.16
N ALA A 65 -6.15 -4.05 17.51
CA ALA A 65 -5.17 -3.50 16.58
C ALA A 65 -3.76 -3.87 17.03
N ARG A 66 -2.84 -4.00 16.08
CA ARG A 66 -1.41 -4.23 16.34
C ARG A 66 -0.77 -2.94 16.85
N LEU A 67 0.03 -3.01 17.90
CA LEU A 67 0.91 -1.91 18.32
C LEU A 67 2.31 -2.14 17.76
N LEU A 68 2.88 -1.12 17.13
CA LEU A 68 4.25 -1.11 16.64
C LEU A 68 5.01 0.08 17.24
N ILE A 69 6.20 -0.18 17.77
CA ILE A 69 7.09 0.86 18.28
C ILE A 69 8.04 1.29 17.16
N ASN A 70 8.13 2.60 16.93
CA ASN A 70 9.10 3.13 15.99
C ASN A 70 10.50 3.11 16.63
N THR A 71 11.49 2.48 15.99
CA THR A 71 12.93 2.46 16.31
C THR A 71 13.39 1.88 17.67
N ASP A 72 12.59 1.99 18.74
CA ASP A 72 12.99 1.57 20.09
C ASP A 72 12.80 0.05 20.27
N MET A 73 13.83 -0.70 19.87
CA MET A 73 13.86 -2.16 19.93
C MET A 73 13.71 -2.69 21.37
N SER A 74 14.33 -2.02 22.35
CA SER A 74 14.23 -2.42 23.76
C SER A 74 12.78 -2.35 24.23
N LEU A 75 12.08 -1.26 23.93
CA LEU A 75 10.66 -1.11 24.28
C LEU A 75 9.77 -2.09 23.50
N ALA A 76 10.04 -2.31 22.21
CA ALA A 76 9.29 -3.29 21.40
C ALA A 76 9.40 -4.71 22.00
N LYS A 77 10.62 -5.11 22.39
CA LYS A 77 10.91 -6.40 23.03
C LYS A 77 10.30 -6.51 24.42
N GLU A 78 10.44 -5.47 25.25
CA GLU A 78 9.83 -5.40 26.59
C GLU A 78 8.32 -5.63 26.54
N LEU A 79 7.65 -5.02 25.56
CA LEU A 79 6.20 -5.14 25.39
C LEU A 79 5.78 -6.32 24.51
N ASN A 80 6.72 -7.07 23.93
CA ASN A 80 6.45 -8.12 22.95
C ASN A 80 5.49 -7.66 21.83
N CYS A 81 5.76 -6.49 21.25
CA CYS A 81 4.93 -5.87 20.22
C CYS A 81 5.76 -5.53 18.97
N GLY A 82 5.09 -5.08 17.91
CA GLY A 82 5.74 -4.85 16.62
C GLY A 82 6.84 -3.80 16.68
N LEU A 83 7.78 -3.89 15.73
CA LEU A 83 8.86 -2.94 15.56
C LEU A 83 8.80 -2.37 14.15
N HIS A 84 8.99 -1.06 14.03
CA HIS A 84 9.17 -0.41 12.73
C HIS A 84 10.52 0.26 12.63
N LEU A 85 11.25 -0.06 11.56
CA LEU A 85 12.59 0.43 11.28
C LEU A 85 12.57 1.55 10.23
N PRO A 86 13.43 2.58 10.39
CA PRO A 86 13.63 3.59 9.37
C PRO A 86 14.45 3.02 8.19
N GLU A 87 14.45 3.73 7.06
CA GLU A 87 15.20 3.37 5.85
C GLU A 87 16.70 3.15 6.11
N ALA A 88 17.30 3.98 6.96
CA ALA A 88 18.72 3.96 7.31
C ALA A 88 19.01 3.11 8.57
N GLY A 89 18.02 2.35 9.05
CA GLY A 89 18.17 1.47 10.21
C GLY A 89 18.78 0.11 9.86
N ALA A 90 19.06 -0.68 10.90
CA ALA A 90 19.53 -2.07 10.80
C ALA A 90 18.68 -2.89 9.82
N HIS A 91 19.29 -3.85 9.13
CA HIS A 91 18.57 -4.66 8.15
C HIS A 91 17.58 -5.61 8.85
N PRO A 92 16.34 -5.82 8.34
CA PRO A 92 15.32 -6.60 9.05
C PRO A 92 15.76 -8.04 9.37
N ARG A 93 16.49 -8.69 8.44
CA ARG A 93 17.06 -10.04 8.67
C ARG A 93 17.93 -10.12 9.92
N ASP A 94 18.67 -9.07 10.22
CA ASP A 94 19.59 -9.05 11.36
C ASP A 94 18.81 -8.94 12.68
N LEU A 95 17.60 -8.37 12.64
CA LEU A 95 16.77 -8.15 13.83
C LEU A 95 15.72 -9.24 14.06
N ARG A 96 15.38 -10.05 13.05
CA ARG A 96 14.30 -11.04 13.13
C ARG A 96 14.45 -12.01 14.31
N GLY A 97 15.67 -12.46 14.60
CA GLY A 97 15.96 -13.37 15.71
C GLY A 97 15.87 -12.74 17.11
N PHE A 98 15.80 -11.41 17.20
CA PHE A 98 15.65 -10.69 18.48
C PHE A 98 14.19 -10.50 18.89
N LEU A 99 13.25 -10.69 17.96
CA LEU A 99 11.82 -10.54 18.16
C LEU A 99 11.17 -11.91 18.27
N SER A 100 10.21 -12.05 19.18
CA SER A 100 9.39 -13.27 19.31
C SER A 100 8.65 -13.59 18.01
N ASP A 101 8.38 -14.87 17.78
CA ASP A 101 7.54 -15.31 16.68
C ASP A 101 6.17 -14.61 16.70
N GLY A 102 5.65 -14.25 15.53
CA GLY A 102 4.36 -13.56 15.42
C GLY A 102 4.43 -12.03 15.61
N VAL A 103 5.54 -11.48 16.11
CA VAL A 103 5.77 -10.04 16.19
C VAL A 103 6.08 -9.45 14.81
N LEU A 104 5.32 -8.43 14.39
CA LEU A 104 5.51 -7.76 13.10
C LEU A 104 6.78 -6.89 13.10
N LEU A 105 7.56 -7.01 12.03
CA LEU A 105 8.74 -6.21 11.74
C LEU A 105 8.53 -5.45 10.42
N GLY A 106 8.41 -4.14 10.50
CA GLY A 106 8.27 -3.26 9.33
C GLY A 106 9.53 -2.47 9.02
N ARG A 107 9.69 -2.06 7.75
CA ARG A 107 10.75 -1.15 7.31
C ARG A 107 10.23 -0.03 6.41
N SER A 108 10.69 1.19 6.61
CA SER A 108 10.44 2.30 5.68
C SER A 108 11.26 2.14 4.40
N VAL A 109 10.65 2.41 3.24
CA VAL A 109 11.33 2.42 1.93
C VAL A 109 10.88 3.61 1.08
N HIS A 110 11.80 4.11 0.25
CA HIS A 110 11.61 5.30 -0.58
C HIS A 110 11.96 5.04 -2.07
N SER A 111 12.47 3.86 -2.40
CA SER A 111 12.87 3.47 -3.76
C SER A 111 12.70 1.97 -4.01
N GLU A 112 12.70 1.57 -5.29
CA GLU A 112 12.71 0.15 -5.71
C GLU A 112 13.92 -0.61 -5.17
N CYS A 113 15.08 0.05 -5.14
CA CYS A 113 16.32 -0.54 -4.64
C CYS A 113 16.19 -0.89 -3.15
N GLU A 114 15.68 0.03 -2.34
CA GLU A 114 15.40 -0.22 -0.93
C GLU A 114 14.33 -1.29 -0.72
N ALA A 115 13.28 -1.30 -1.55
CA ALA A 115 12.24 -2.31 -1.51
C ALA A 115 12.79 -3.72 -1.80
N ARG A 116 13.67 -3.85 -2.79
CA ARG A 116 14.37 -5.12 -3.09
C ARG A 116 15.28 -5.56 -1.95
N ASN A 117 15.91 -4.59 -1.28
CA ASN A 117 16.83 -4.80 -0.15
C ASN A 117 16.13 -4.77 1.22
N SER A 118 14.83 -5.08 1.28
CA SER A 118 14.04 -5.06 2.52
C SER A 118 13.71 -6.44 3.08
N GLY A 119 14.34 -7.50 2.54
CA GLY A 119 14.04 -8.88 2.91
C GLY A 119 14.07 -9.12 4.43
N GLY A 120 13.20 -9.99 4.91
CA GLY A 120 13.03 -10.27 6.35
C GLY A 120 12.10 -9.31 7.09
N ALA A 121 11.63 -8.24 6.43
CA ALA A 121 10.49 -7.47 6.91
C ALA A 121 9.18 -8.21 6.59
N ASP A 122 8.22 -8.15 7.51
CA ASP A 122 6.87 -8.69 7.32
C ASP A 122 6.03 -7.74 6.44
N TYR A 123 6.39 -6.45 6.40
CA TYR A 123 5.84 -5.47 5.48
C TYR A 123 6.83 -4.33 5.26
N VAL A 124 6.66 -3.59 4.17
CA VAL A 124 7.36 -2.32 3.95
C VAL A 124 6.39 -1.16 3.94
N LEU A 125 6.85 0.01 4.40
CA LEU A 125 6.12 1.25 4.41
C LEU A 125 6.71 2.20 3.36
N ALA A 126 6.07 2.29 2.19
CA ALA A 126 6.50 3.10 1.07
C ALA A 126 5.97 4.53 1.16
N GLY A 127 6.83 5.53 1.09
CA GLY A 127 6.36 6.92 1.11
C GLY A 127 7.43 7.93 0.72
N ASN A 128 7.13 9.22 0.65
CA ASN A 128 5.76 9.75 0.65
C ASN A 128 5.15 9.49 -0.74
N VAL A 129 3.92 8.98 -0.82
CA VAL A 129 3.24 8.76 -2.11
C VAL A 129 2.80 10.07 -2.74
N PHE A 130 2.13 10.91 -1.97
CA PHE A 130 1.67 12.23 -2.41
C PHE A 130 2.37 13.33 -1.61
N SER A 131 2.27 14.56 -2.12
CA SER A 131 2.71 15.75 -1.40
C SER A 131 2.07 15.83 -0.01
N THR A 132 2.87 16.22 0.98
CA THR A 132 2.44 16.27 2.38
C THR A 132 3.17 17.38 3.13
N LEU A 133 2.48 18.11 3.99
CA LEU A 133 3.15 19.08 4.87
C LEU A 133 3.93 18.43 6.02
N SER A 134 3.97 17.09 6.12
CA SER A 134 4.88 16.37 7.03
C SER A 134 6.30 16.25 6.47
N LYS A 135 6.47 16.42 5.15
CA LYS A 135 7.77 16.54 4.45
C LYS A 135 7.66 17.59 3.33
N PRO A 136 7.71 18.89 3.67
CA PRO A 136 7.58 19.98 2.69
C PRO A 136 8.63 19.90 1.57
N GLY A 137 8.26 20.21 0.33
CA GLY A 137 9.18 20.27 -0.82
C GLY A 137 9.34 18.97 -1.62
N SER A 138 8.72 17.86 -1.20
CA SER A 138 8.67 16.63 -1.98
C SER A 138 7.31 16.46 -2.66
N SER A 139 7.30 16.27 -3.99
CA SER A 139 6.09 15.92 -4.76
C SER A 139 5.53 14.53 -4.41
N GLY A 140 6.32 13.69 -3.73
CA GLY A 140 6.05 12.28 -3.52
C GLY A 140 6.38 11.42 -4.74
N ILE A 141 6.40 10.10 -4.54
CA ILE A 141 6.71 9.11 -5.60
C ILE A 141 5.55 8.89 -6.58
N GLY A 142 4.34 9.32 -6.22
CA GLY A 142 3.11 9.12 -6.97
C GLY A 142 2.67 7.64 -7.08
N PRO A 143 1.49 7.38 -7.67
CA PRO A 143 0.99 6.01 -7.88
C PRO A 143 1.91 5.16 -8.76
N ILE A 144 2.59 5.74 -9.75
CA ILE A 144 3.51 5.02 -10.63
C ILE A 144 4.76 4.59 -9.85
N GLY A 145 5.40 5.49 -9.10
CA GLY A 145 6.54 5.13 -8.26
C GLY A 145 6.17 4.09 -7.19
N LEU A 146 4.94 4.16 -6.65
CA LEU A 146 4.43 3.13 -5.75
C LEU A 146 4.31 1.76 -6.45
N ARG A 147 3.78 1.69 -7.68
CA ARG A 147 3.70 0.43 -8.46
C ARG A 147 5.08 -0.20 -8.64
N LEU A 148 6.09 0.61 -8.94
CA LEU A 148 7.47 0.14 -9.10
C LEU A 148 8.02 -0.44 -7.79
N ILE A 149 7.78 0.24 -6.66
CA ILE A 149 8.15 -0.27 -5.33
C ILE A 149 7.43 -1.59 -5.01
N VAL A 150 6.13 -1.68 -5.31
CA VAL A 150 5.34 -2.91 -5.12
C VAL A 150 5.93 -4.06 -5.93
N ALA A 151 6.29 -3.83 -7.19
CA ALA A 151 6.90 -4.86 -8.04
C ALA A 151 8.29 -5.31 -7.54
N ALA A 152 9.04 -4.42 -6.89
CA ALA A 152 10.38 -4.71 -6.37
C ALA A 152 10.39 -5.33 -4.96
N ALA A 153 9.33 -5.12 -4.17
CA ALA A 153 9.26 -5.57 -2.78
C ALA A 153 9.01 -7.09 -2.69
N SER A 154 9.69 -7.73 -1.73
CA SER A 154 9.44 -9.14 -1.38
C SER A 154 8.38 -9.32 -0.29
N ALA A 155 7.87 -8.22 0.27
CA ALA A 155 6.87 -8.19 1.33
C ALA A 155 5.72 -7.24 0.95
N PRO A 156 4.54 -7.41 1.54
CA PRO A 156 3.40 -6.51 1.34
C PRO A 156 3.74 -5.04 1.59
N VAL A 157 3.28 -4.17 0.69
CA VAL A 157 3.56 -2.73 0.75
C VAL A 157 2.37 -1.99 1.35
N LEU A 158 2.61 -1.32 2.48
CA LEU A 158 1.73 -0.26 2.96
C LEU A 158 2.26 1.07 2.43
N ALA A 159 1.39 1.99 2.04
CA ALA A 159 1.82 3.28 1.53
C ALA A 159 1.50 4.41 2.51
N ILE A 160 2.37 5.42 2.59
CA ILE A 160 2.22 6.59 3.46
C ILE A 160 2.53 7.89 2.71
N GLY A 161 1.96 9.00 3.17
CA GLY A 161 2.31 10.35 2.74
C GLY A 161 1.25 10.98 1.84
N GLY A 162 0.57 12.00 2.38
CA GLY A 162 -0.48 12.75 1.68
C GLY A 162 -1.75 11.94 1.36
N ILE A 163 -1.93 10.79 2.02
CA ILE A 163 -3.09 9.92 1.81
C ILE A 163 -4.29 10.45 2.59
N THR A 164 -5.43 10.47 1.92
CA THR A 164 -6.74 10.92 2.39
C THR A 164 -7.81 9.97 1.85
N LYS A 165 -9.07 10.13 2.30
CA LYS A 165 -10.21 9.38 1.74
C LYS A 165 -10.28 9.50 0.21
N ALA A 166 -9.98 10.67 -0.35
CA ALA A 166 -10.13 10.96 -1.76
C ALA A 166 -9.09 10.26 -2.67
N ASN A 167 -7.98 9.78 -2.11
CA ASN A 167 -6.90 9.17 -2.89
C ASN A 167 -6.44 7.79 -2.37
N ALA A 168 -7.03 7.28 -1.28
CA ALA A 168 -6.70 5.97 -0.74
C ALA A 168 -6.94 4.82 -1.73
N ALA A 169 -8.02 4.87 -2.53
CA ALA A 169 -8.28 3.87 -3.57
C ALA A 169 -7.12 3.77 -4.57
N LYS A 170 -6.58 4.92 -5.03
CA LYS A 170 -5.44 4.97 -5.97
C LYS A 170 -4.17 4.27 -5.44
N VAL A 171 -4.00 4.21 -4.12
CA VAL A 171 -2.89 3.50 -3.47
C VAL A 171 -3.09 1.99 -3.58
N ILE A 172 -4.32 1.52 -3.36
CA ILE A 172 -4.68 0.11 -3.50
C ILE A 172 -4.61 -0.31 -4.97
N ASP A 173 -5.09 0.51 -5.90
CA ASP A 173 -5.01 0.26 -7.35
C ASP A 173 -3.55 0.17 -7.83
N ALA A 174 -2.64 0.90 -7.18
CA ALA A 174 -1.21 0.84 -7.42
C ALA A 174 -0.52 -0.41 -6.83
N GLY A 175 -1.29 -1.33 -6.23
CA GLY A 175 -0.78 -2.58 -5.66
C GLY A 175 -0.50 -2.53 -4.16
N GLY A 176 -0.77 -1.40 -3.50
CA GLY A 176 -0.67 -1.29 -2.04
C GLY A 176 -1.56 -2.34 -1.34
N SER A 177 -1.03 -3.01 -0.34
CA SER A 177 -1.78 -3.96 0.51
C SER A 177 -2.60 -3.24 1.59
N GLY A 178 -2.28 -1.97 1.84
CA GLY A 178 -2.98 -1.10 2.76
C GLY A 178 -2.35 0.29 2.77
N VAL A 179 -2.82 1.14 3.68
CA VAL A 179 -2.35 2.53 3.80
C VAL A 179 -1.97 2.84 5.23
N ALA A 180 -1.04 3.78 5.38
CA ALA A 180 -0.76 4.43 6.65
C ALA A 180 -1.00 5.93 6.54
N VAL A 181 -1.55 6.50 7.61
CA VAL A 181 -1.88 7.93 7.68
C VAL A 181 -1.43 8.53 9.00
N ILE A 182 -1.17 9.83 9.00
CA ILE A 182 -0.92 10.62 10.21
C ILE A 182 -2.08 11.62 10.35
N ARG A 183 -2.04 12.68 9.55
CA ARG A 183 -2.93 13.84 9.66
C ARG A 183 -4.38 13.59 9.35
N ALA A 184 -4.67 12.72 8.38
CA ALA A 184 -6.04 12.38 8.00
C ALA A 184 -6.89 11.85 9.18
N ILE A 185 -6.24 11.31 10.22
CA ILE A 185 -6.88 10.90 11.47
C ILE A 185 -6.63 11.93 12.57
N SER A 186 -5.36 12.29 12.81
CA SER A 186 -5.00 13.09 13.98
C SER A 186 -5.56 14.51 13.97
N GLU A 187 -5.76 15.12 12.79
CA GLU A 187 -6.31 16.47 12.64
C GLU A 187 -7.85 16.48 12.49
N SER A 188 -8.48 15.31 12.44
CA SER A 188 -9.94 15.22 12.39
C SER A 188 -10.53 15.60 13.75
N THR A 189 -11.61 16.38 13.75
CA THR A 189 -12.42 16.61 14.94
C THR A 189 -13.12 15.33 15.42
N ASN A 190 -13.22 14.32 14.56
CA ASN A 190 -13.73 12.99 14.90
C ASN A 190 -12.79 11.91 14.31
N PRO A 191 -11.76 11.46 15.06
CA PRO A 191 -10.80 10.45 14.61
C PRO A 191 -11.47 9.12 14.24
N ARG A 192 -12.51 8.71 14.97
CA ARG A 192 -13.26 7.47 14.70
C ARG A 192 -13.95 7.51 13.34
N ALA A 193 -14.67 8.59 13.04
CA ALA A 193 -15.35 8.75 11.76
C ALA A 193 -14.38 8.87 10.58
N ALA A 194 -13.23 9.55 10.78
CA ALA A 194 -12.18 9.66 9.78
C ALA A 194 -11.54 8.30 9.47
N ALA A 195 -11.21 7.52 10.51
CA ALA A 195 -10.72 6.16 10.37
C ALA A 195 -11.73 5.25 9.65
N ARG A 196 -13.02 5.31 10.02
CA ARG A 196 -14.07 4.53 9.35
C ARG A 196 -14.15 4.85 7.86
N SER A 197 -14.21 6.14 7.54
CA SER A 197 -14.29 6.58 6.14
C SER A 197 -13.09 6.15 5.29
N LEU A 198 -11.89 6.12 5.87
CA LEU A 198 -10.70 5.60 5.19
C LEU A 198 -10.79 4.09 5.02
N ARG A 199 -11.16 3.37 6.10
CA ARG A 199 -11.26 1.92 6.10
C ARG A 199 -12.25 1.42 5.05
N ASP A 200 -13.42 2.06 4.93
CA ASP A 200 -14.43 1.68 3.94
C ASP A 200 -13.90 1.78 2.50
N VAL A 201 -13.17 2.86 2.19
CA VAL A 201 -12.57 3.06 0.85
C VAL A 201 -11.48 2.01 0.56
N ILE A 202 -10.63 1.72 1.55
CA ILE A 202 -9.58 0.70 1.42
C ILE A 202 -10.22 -0.68 1.24
N ASP A 203 -11.30 -0.95 1.97
CA ASP A 203 -11.95 -2.24 1.95
C ASP A 203 -12.68 -2.51 0.63
N ALA A 204 -13.38 -1.51 0.10
CA ALA A 204 -13.98 -1.54 -1.21
C ALA A 204 -12.93 -1.76 -2.32
N ALA A 205 -11.88 -0.95 -2.35
CA ALA A 205 -10.84 -1.05 -3.39
C ALA A 205 -10.10 -2.40 -3.37
N LEU A 206 -9.84 -2.95 -2.18
CA LEU A 206 -9.23 -4.28 -2.06
C LEU A 206 -10.17 -5.39 -2.52
N ALA A 207 -11.47 -5.27 -2.26
CA ALA A 207 -12.47 -6.22 -2.74
C ALA A 207 -12.57 -6.18 -4.27
N GLU A 208 -12.66 -4.99 -4.88
CA GLU A 208 -12.67 -4.78 -6.33
C GLU A 208 -11.42 -5.39 -6.98
N ARG A 209 -10.23 -5.11 -6.46
CA ARG A 209 -8.98 -5.69 -6.96
C ARG A 209 -8.96 -7.22 -6.85
N THR A 210 -9.50 -7.77 -5.76
CA THR A 210 -9.57 -9.23 -5.57
C THR A 210 -10.49 -9.88 -6.62
N VAL A 211 -11.61 -9.23 -6.96
CA VAL A 211 -12.51 -9.70 -8.02
C VAL A 211 -11.78 -9.65 -9.37
N MET A 212 -11.12 -8.54 -9.71
CA MET A 212 -10.35 -8.41 -10.97
C MET A 212 -9.26 -9.48 -11.11
N VAL A 213 -8.51 -9.77 -10.04
CA VAL A 213 -7.46 -10.81 -10.09
C VAL A 213 -8.07 -12.21 -10.25
N LYS A 214 -9.21 -12.49 -9.62
CA LYS A 214 -9.89 -13.79 -9.73
C LYS A 214 -10.58 -14.01 -11.08
N SER A 215 -10.94 -12.95 -11.79
CA SER A 215 -11.51 -13.05 -13.15
C SER A 215 -10.46 -13.33 -14.22
N ILE A 216 -9.15 -13.23 -13.91
CA ILE A 216 -8.09 -13.64 -14.82
C ILE A 216 -7.98 -15.17 -14.76
N ASP A 217 -8.30 -15.84 -15.86
CA ASP A 217 -8.08 -17.27 -16.01
C ASP A 217 -6.57 -17.51 -16.23
N PRO A 218 -5.88 -18.26 -15.34
CA PRO A 218 -4.43 -18.42 -15.40
C PRO A 218 -3.95 -19.25 -16.61
N THR A 219 -4.86 -19.77 -17.43
CA THR A 219 -4.52 -20.50 -18.65
C THR A 219 -3.80 -19.56 -19.63
N PRO A 220 -2.56 -19.87 -20.05
CA PRO A 220 -1.84 -19.01 -20.97
C PRO A 220 -2.44 -19.03 -22.38
N ILE A 221 -2.50 -17.87 -23.02
CA ILE A 221 -2.85 -17.68 -24.44
C ILE A 221 -1.70 -16.95 -25.17
N GLN A 222 -1.56 -17.19 -26.47
CA GLN A 222 -0.61 -16.51 -27.34
C GLN A 222 -1.35 -15.51 -28.23
N VAL A 223 -0.93 -14.25 -28.18
CA VAL A 223 -1.48 -13.16 -29.00
C VAL A 223 -0.34 -12.52 -29.77
N THR A 224 -0.56 -12.20 -31.05
CA THR A 224 0.41 -11.45 -31.86
C THR A 224 0.17 -9.96 -31.67
N VAL A 225 1.19 -9.20 -31.28
CA VAL A 225 1.07 -7.74 -31.09
C VAL A 225 2.12 -7.03 -31.93
N ASN A 226 1.71 -6.20 -32.88
CA ASN A 226 2.59 -5.51 -33.82
C ASN A 226 3.64 -6.47 -34.43
N GLY A 227 3.16 -7.64 -34.87
CA GLY A 227 3.99 -8.72 -35.43
C GLY A 227 4.82 -9.54 -34.43
N LYS A 228 4.73 -9.31 -33.11
CA LYS A 228 5.46 -10.09 -32.08
C LYS A 228 4.51 -10.92 -31.22
N THR A 229 4.77 -12.21 -31.10
CA THR A 229 4.02 -13.08 -30.17
C THR A 229 4.27 -12.69 -28.72
N VAL A 230 3.20 -12.52 -27.96
CA VAL A 230 3.17 -12.22 -26.54
C VAL A 230 2.30 -13.26 -25.85
N GLN A 231 2.77 -13.74 -24.70
CA GLN A 231 1.98 -14.62 -23.84
C GLN A 231 1.14 -13.77 -22.88
N LEU A 232 -0.17 -14.01 -22.86
CA LEU A 232 -1.13 -13.41 -21.94
C LEU A 232 -1.87 -14.53 -21.19
N PHE A 233 -2.79 -14.14 -20.31
CA PHE A 233 -3.68 -15.07 -19.61
C PHE A 233 -5.07 -15.05 -20.27
N ALA A 234 -5.75 -16.18 -20.30
CA ALA A 234 -7.12 -16.28 -20.77
C ALA A 234 -8.01 -15.30 -19.99
N GLN A 235 -9.06 -14.81 -20.63
CA GLN A 235 -9.93 -13.74 -20.11
C GLN A 235 -9.26 -12.35 -20.00
N SER A 236 -8.00 -12.17 -20.40
CA SER A 236 -7.39 -10.83 -20.51
C SER A 236 -8.13 -10.01 -21.56
N THR A 237 -8.47 -8.77 -21.25
CA THR A 237 -9.07 -7.86 -22.24
C THR A 237 -8.00 -7.09 -23.02
N VAL A 238 -8.39 -6.47 -24.14
CA VAL A 238 -7.55 -5.49 -24.84
C VAL A 238 -7.11 -4.37 -23.90
N GLY A 239 -7.99 -3.92 -23.01
CA GLY A 239 -7.72 -2.92 -21.99
C GLY A 239 -6.66 -3.36 -20.98
N ASP A 240 -6.73 -4.62 -20.51
CA ASP A 240 -5.73 -5.20 -19.61
C ASP A 240 -4.36 -5.28 -20.28
N PHE A 241 -4.34 -5.72 -21.54
CA PHE A 241 -3.13 -5.77 -22.35
C PHE A 241 -2.49 -4.37 -22.49
N LEU A 242 -3.24 -3.37 -22.95
CA LEU A 242 -2.76 -2.00 -23.11
C LEU A 242 -2.23 -1.43 -21.78
N SER A 243 -2.96 -1.66 -20.68
CA SER A 243 -2.59 -1.20 -19.35
C SER A 243 -1.28 -1.83 -18.87
N SER A 244 -1.08 -3.13 -19.11
CA SER A 244 0.16 -3.85 -18.76
C SER A 244 1.39 -3.32 -19.49
N ARG A 245 1.20 -2.70 -20.66
CA ARG A 245 2.26 -2.10 -21.48
C ARG A 245 2.42 -0.58 -21.29
N GLY A 246 1.61 0.03 -20.41
CA GLY A 246 1.62 1.48 -20.19
C GLY A 246 1.03 2.29 -21.34
N LEU A 247 0.24 1.67 -22.22
CA LEU A 247 -0.31 2.25 -23.44
C LEU A 247 -1.76 2.73 -23.23
N GLN A 248 -1.97 3.74 -22.37
CA GLN A 248 -3.30 4.30 -22.10
C GLN A 248 -3.56 5.69 -22.72
N GLU A 249 -2.77 6.08 -23.73
CA GLU A 249 -2.86 7.41 -24.33
C GLU A 249 -4.18 7.68 -25.07
N ARG A 250 -4.53 8.96 -25.20
CA ARG A 250 -5.76 9.35 -25.91
C ARG A 250 -5.72 9.12 -27.42
N LEU A 251 -4.52 9.04 -27.99
CA LEU A 251 -4.31 8.93 -29.44
C LEU A 251 -4.14 7.47 -29.89
N LEU A 252 -4.37 6.47 -29.05
CA LEU A 252 -4.17 5.07 -29.43
C LEU A 252 -5.38 4.52 -30.19
N VAL A 253 -5.11 4.05 -31.40
CA VAL A 253 -6.03 3.22 -32.19
C VAL A 253 -5.56 1.78 -32.05
N VAL A 254 -6.49 0.89 -31.75
CA VAL A 254 -6.24 -0.55 -31.68
C VAL A 254 -7.03 -1.23 -32.78
N GLU A 255 -6.36 -2.04 -33.58
CA GLU A 255 -7.00 -3.01 -34.44
C GLU A 255 -6.87 -4.40 -33.82
N LEU A 256 -7.99 -5.11 -33.69
CA LEU A 256 -8.03 -6.51 -33.28
C LEU A 256 -8.41 -7.34 -34.51
N ASN A 257 -7.56 -8.29 -34.89
CA ASN A 257 -7.75 -9.17 -36.04
C ASN A 257 -8.02 -8.42 -37.36
N ARG A 258 -7.35 -7.28 -37.56
CA ARG A 258 -7.47 -6.35 -38.71
C ARG A 258 -8.75 -5.51 -38.75
N GLU A 259 -9.50 -5.47 -37.64
CA GLU A 259 -10.65 -4.59 -37.49
C GLU A 259 -10.39 -3.53 -36.42
N SER A 260 -10.68 -2.27 -36.72
CA SER A 260 -10.55 -1.18 -35.76
C SER A 260 -11.53 -1.39 -34.60
N LEU A 261 -11.01 -1.43 -33.37
CA LEU A 261 -11.79 -1.61 -32.17
C LEU A 261 -12.12 -0.27 -31.54
N GLU A 262 -13.41 -0.05 -31.22
CA GLU A 262 -13.81 1.15 -30.49
C GLU A 262 -13.22 1.16 -29.07
N ARG A 263 -12.72 2.31 -28.65
CA ARG A 263 -12.09 2.47 -27.33
C ARG A 263 -13.00 2.12 -26.15
N SER A 264 -14.30 2.37 -26.29
CA SER A 264 -15.33 2.00 -25.30
C SER A 264 -15.33 0.50 -25.00
N LEU A 265 -14.89 -0.32 -25.95
CA LEU A 265 -14.87 -1.78 -25.88
C LEU A 265 -13.55 -2.35 -25.39
N TYR A 266 -12.49 -1.54 -25.22
CA TYR A 266 -11.18 -2.07 -24.81
C TYR A 266 -11.27 -2.82 -23.47
N ALA A 267 -12.01 -2.28 -22.52
CA ALA A 267 -12.15 -2.87 -21.18
C ALA A 267 -13.03 -4.13 -21.13
N THR A 268 -13.75 -4.46 -22.20
CA THR A 268 -14.70 -5.58 -22.23
C THR A 268 -14.40 -6.61 -23.31
N THR A 269 -13.55 -6.28 -24.28
CA THR A 269 -13.16 -7.19 -25.38
C THR A 269 -12.10 -8.14 -24.88
N VAL A 270 -12.48 -9.40 -24.65
CA VAL A 270 -11.59 -10.48 -24.22
C VAL A 270 -10.76 -10.98 -25.39
N LEU A 271 -9.45 -11.11 -25.17
CA LEU A 271 -8.51 -11.71 -26.10
C LEU A 271 -8.54 -13.23 -25.99
N VAL A 272 -8.44 -13.90 -27.13
CA VAL A 272 -8.35 -15.35 -27.24
C VAL A 272 -7.02 -15.79 -27.86
N ASP A 273 -6.69 -17.07 -27.68
CA ASP A 273 -5.48 -17.66 -28.28
C ASP A 273 -5.48 -17.50 -29.80
N GLY A 274 -4.39 -16.99 -30.35
CA GLY A 274 -4.22 -16.70 -31.77
C GLY A 274 -4.62 -15.29 -32.22
N ASP A 275 -5.22 -14.46 -31.35
CA ASP A 275 -5.58 -13.08 -31.71
C ASP A 275 -4.38 -12.25 -32.18
N SER A 276 -4.64 -11.26 -33.04
CA SER A 276 -3.65 -10.30 -33.51
C SER A 276 -4.09 -8.88 -33.16
N ILE A 277 -3.25 -8.14 -32.43
CA ILE A 277 -3.46 -6.75 -32.04
C ILE A 277 -2.45 -5.86 -32.79
N GLU A 278 -2.93 -4.85 -33.49
CA GLU A 278 -2.10 -3.75 -33.97
C GLU A 278 -2.41 -2.49 -33.15
N VAL A 279 -1.39 -1.90 -32.55
CA VAL A 279 -1.49 -0.68 -31.75
C VAL A 279 -0.74 0.43 -32.45
N VAL A 280 -1.48 1.44 -32.92
CA VAL A 280 -0.96 2.60 -33.65
C VAL A 280 -1.27 3.89 -32.90
N HIS A 281 -0.29 4.79 -32.86
CA HIS A 281 -0.51 6.16 -32.41
C HIS A 281 -1.13 6.95 -33.56
N ALA A 282 -2.30 7.55 -33.32
CA ALA A 282 -2.90 8.50 -34.24
C ALA A 282 -2.01 9.73 -34.33
N ILE A 283 -1.23 9.81 -35.40
CA ILE A 283 -0.53 11.03 -35.80
C ILE A 283 -1.61 11.92 -36.41
N GLY A 284 -2.04 12.95 -35.69
CA GLY A 284 -3.07 13.87 -36.18
C GLY A 284 -2.70 14.44 -37.54
N GLY A 285 -3.56 14.24 -38.53
CA GLY A 285 -3.42 14.80 -39.86
C GLY A 285 -4.79 15.02 -40.49
N GLY A 286 -5.16 16.30 -40.66
CA GLY A 286 -6.37 16.77 -41.35
C GLY A 286 -7.41 17.40 -40.45
#